data_AF-E8V2A1-F1
#
_entry.id   AF-E8V2A1-F1
#
_cell.length_a   1.000
_cell.length_b   1.000
_cell.length_c   1.000
_cell.angle_alpha   90.00
_cell.angle_beta   90.00
_cell.angle_gamma   90.00
#
_symmetry.space_group_name_H-M   'P 1'
#
loop_
_entity.id
_entity.type
_entity.pdbx_description
1 polymer ?
#
loop_
_entity_poly.entity_id
_entity_poly.type
_entity_poly.pdbx_seq_one_letter_code
_entity_poly.pdbx_strand_id
1 'polypeptide(L)' 'MRSEQVYRALVNIPNRFSLCQTTARATRRLHVLSTRTEDTTNLALDGISAGKYVDVLPLPDVILAK' A
#
# COMPACT_ATOMS: atom_id res chain seq x y z
N MET A 1 -5.06 -14.86 -0.64
CA MET A 1 -6.40 -14.24 -0.61
C MET A 1 -6.23 -12.76 -0.24
N ARG A 2 -6.97 -11.80 -0.83
CA ARG A 2 -6.71 -10.36 -0.59
C ARG A 2 -6.86 -9.95 0.89
N SER A 3 -7.74 -10.60 1.63
CA SER A 3 -7.93 -10.43 3.08
C SER A 3 -6.66 -10.75 3.89
N GLU A 4 -5.96 -11.83 3.53
CA GLU A 4 -4.71 -12.25 4.17
C GLU A 4 -3.58 -11.25 3.91
N GLN A 5 -3.47 -10.75 2.67
CA GLN A 5 -2.45 -9.77 2.30
C GLN A 5 -2.63 -8.46 3.07
N VAL A 6 -3.87 -8.00 3.23
CA VAL A 6 -4.21 -6.84 4.06
C VAL A 6 -3.86 -7.10 5.52
N TYR A 7 -4.20 -8.27 6.06
CA TYR A 7 -3.89 -8.63 7.45
C TYR A 7 -2.38 -8.61 7.72
N ARG A 8 -1.58 -9.16 6.80
CA ARG A 8 -0.11 -9.18 6.92
C ARG A 8 0.48 -7.78 6.75
N ALA A 9 -0.04 -6.96 5.85
CA ALA A 9 0.41 -5.59 5.65
C ALA A 9 0.11 -4.67 6.86
N LEU A 10 -0.98 -4.93 7.60
CA LEU A 10 -1.34 -4.19 8.82
C LEU A 10 -0.30 -4.33 9.94
N VAL A 11 0.54 -5.38 9.92
CA VAL A 11 1.65 -5.54 10.89
C VAL A 11 2.67 -4.41 10.72
N ASN A 12 2.92 -3.97 9.49
CA ASN A 12 3.89 -2.90 9.20
C ASN A 12 3.23 -1.52 9.18
N ILE A 13 1.99 -1.40 8.68
CA ILE A 13 1.23 -0.14 8.68
C ILE A 13 -0.10 -0.37 9.42
N PRO A 14 -0.14 -0.17 10.76
CA PRO A 14 -1.31 -0.50 11.57
C PRO A 14 -2.51 0.42 11.32
N ASN A 15 -2.25 1.66 10.90
CA ASN A 15 -3.31 2.59 10.50
C ASN A 15 -3.87 2.20 9.12
N ARG A 16 -5.14 1.79 9.09
CA ARG A 16 -5.84 1.35 7.87
C ARG A 16 -5.95 2.44 6.80
N PHE A 17 -6.06 3.71 7.19
CA PHE A 17 -6.12 4.82 6.24
C PHE A 17 -4.76 5.04 5.59
N SER A 18 -3.69 5.02 6.39
CA SER A 18 -2.31 5.07 5.91
C SER A 18 -2.00 3.89 4.98
N LEU A 19 -2.40 2.67 5.37
CA LEU A 19 -2.23 1.47 4.55
C LEU A 19 -2.92 1.62 3.19
N CYS A 20 -4.17 2.10 3.16
CA CYS A 20 -4.89 2.35 1.92
C CYS A 20 -4.20 3.40 1.04
N GLN A 21 -3.72 4.51 1.62
CA GLN A 21 -2.99 5.54 0.87
C GLN A 21 -1.67 5.02 0.29
N THR A 22 -0.87 4.33 1.10
CA THR A 22 0.41 3.75 0.65
C THR A 22 0.18 2.72 -0.44
N THR A 23 -0.81 1.84 -0.27
CA THR A 23 -1.20 0.85 -1.28
C THR A 23 -1.63 1.52 -2.58
N ALA A 24 -2.53 2.52 -2.53
CA ALA A 24 -3.00 3.22 -3.72
C ALA A 24 -1.85 3.94 -4.47
N ARG A 25 -0.90 4.54 -3.74
CA ARG A 25 0.28 5.17 -4.33
C ARG A 25 1.23 4.15 -4.96
N ALA A 26 1.52 3.06 -4.25
CA ALA A 26 2.34 1.97 -4.75
C ALA A 26 1.72 1.35 -6.01
N THR A 27 0.41 1.09 -6.01
CA THR A 27 -0.32 0.61 -7.19
C THR A 27 -0.15 1.57 -8.35
N ARG A 28 -0.37 2.89 -8.18
CA ARG A 28 -0.19 3.85 -9.29
C ARG A 28 1.22 3.89 -9.85
N ARG A 29 2.26 3.70 -9.03
CA ARG A 29 3.66 3.69 -9.48
C ARG A 29 4.09 2.38 -10.13
N LEU A 30 3.55 1.26 -9.66
CA LEU A 30 3.95 -0.09 -10.11
C LEU A 30 3.06 -0.61 -11.24
N HIS A 31 1.91 0.01 -11.49
CA HIS A 31 0.95 -0.48 -12.46
C HIS A 31 1.43 -0.24 -13.89
N VAL A 32 1.36 -1.29 -14.71
CA VAL A 32 1.62 -1.27 -16.14
C VAL A 32 0.32 -1.63 -16.86
N LEU A 33 0.00 -0.94 -17.96
CA LEU A 33 -1.29 -1.05 -18.68
C LEU A 33 -1.66 -2.48 -19.10
N SER A 34 -0.68 -3.37 -19.25
CA SER A 34 -0.89 -4.78 -19.63
C SER A 34 -1.27 -5.70 -18.47
N THR A 35 -1.18 -5.23 -17.22
CA THR A 35 -1.45 -6.03 -16.02
C THR A 35 -2.78 -5.62 -15.40
N ARG A 36 -3.51 -6.56 -14.79
CA ARG A 36 -4.73 -6.20 -14.04
C ARG A 36 -4.35 -5.36 -12.83
N THR A 37 -5.12 -4.31 -12.55
CA THR A 37 -4.92 -3.44 -11.39
C THR A 37 -4.95 -4.21 -10.06
N GLU A 38 -5.75 -5.29 -10.01
CA GLU A 38 -5.84 -6.18 -8.85
C GLU A 38 -4.51 -6.86 -8.54
N ASP A 39 -3.82 -7.36 -9.56
CA ASP A 39 -2.54 -8.05 -9.40
C ASP A 39 -1.45 -7.09 -8.91
N THR A 40 -1.42 -5.87 -9.46
CA THR A 40 -0.52 -4.81 -8.99
C THR A 40 -0.82 -4.43 -7.54
N THR A 41 -2.10 -4.39 -7.17
CA THR A 41 -2.51 -4.03 -5.79
C THR A 41 -2.14 -5.13 -4.80
N ASN A 42 -2.29 -6.38 -5.18
CA ASN A 42 -1.87 -7.53 -4.38
C ASN A 42 -0.34 -7.52 -4.20
N LEU A 43 0.42 -7.25 -5.27
CA LEU A 43 1.87 -7.09 -5.22
C LEU A 43 2.29 -5.94 -4.29
N ALA A 44 1.56 -4.82 -4.31
CA ALA A 44 1.82 -3.70 -3.42
C ALA A 44 1.61 -4.09 -1.94
N LEU A 45 0.51 -4.79 -1.62
CA LEU A 45 0.24 -5.29 -0.27
C LEU A 45 1.30 -6.31 0.19
N ASP A 46 1.72 -7.21 -0.68
CA ASP A 46 2.79 -8.17 -0.38
C ASP A 46 4.12 -7.45 -0.13
N GLY A 47 4.43 -6.42 -0.93
CA GLY A 47 5.60 -5.57 -0.71
C GLY A 47 5.56 -4.86 0.63
N ILE A 48 4.41 -4.28 1.00
CA ILE A 48 4.21 -3.64 2.31
C ILE A 48 4.38 -4.68 3.43
N SER A 49 3.85 -5.89 3.28
CA SER A 49 4.02 -6.97 4.28
C SER A 49 5.48 -7.41 4.44
N ALA A 50 6.29 -7.28 3.39
CA ALA A 50 7.74 -7.54 3.41
C ALA A 50 8.57 -6.34 3.91
N GLY A 51 7.94 -5.27 4.38
CA GLY A 51 8.61 -4.05 4.85
C GLY A 51 9.06 -3.10 3.74
N LYS A 52 8.68 -3.37 2.48
CA LYS A 52 8.94 -2.45 1.35
C LYS A 52 7.87 -1.36 1.33
N TYR A 53 8.21 -0.19 0.79
CA TYR A 53 7.27 0.93 0.62
C TYR A 53 6.75 1.60 1.92
N VAL A 54 7.27 1.20 3.08
CA VAL A 54 6.90 1.78 4.40
C VAL A 54 7.45 3.21 4.53
N ASP A 55 8.68 3.48 4.08
CA ASP A 55 9.33 4.80 4.16
C ASP A 55 9.38 5.57 2.83
N VAL A 56 9.19 4.88 1.70
CA VAL A 56 9.53 5.41 0.36
C VAL A 56 8.42 6.26 -0.26
N LEU A 57 7.24 6.23 0.36
CA LEU A 57 6.10 7.06 0.00
C LEU A 57 5.75 7.85 1.25
N PRO A 58 6.45 8.97 1.54
CA PRO A 58 6.00 9.87 2.57
C PRO A 58 4.51 10.11 2.31
N LEU A 59 3.69 9.62 3.23
CA LEU A 59 2.34 10.12 3.36
C LEU A 59 2.56 11.62 3.47
N PRO A 60 1.98 12.46 2.59
CA PRO A 60 1.95 13.88 2.88
C PRO A 60 1.41 13.92 4.29
N ASP A 61 2.15 14.63 5.16
CA ASP A 61 1.71 14.88 6.52
C ASP A 61 0.23 15.14 6.42
N VAL A 62 -0.48 14.32 7.20
CA VAL A 62 -1.92 14.28 7.30
C VAL A 62 -2.47 15.67 7.01
N ILE A 63 -3.62 15.73 6.36
CA ILE A 63 -4.52 16.88 6.48
C ILE A 63 -4.92 16.98 7.97
N LEU A 64 -3.93 17.27 8.84
CA LEU A 64 -3.97 18.01 10.07
C LEU A 64 -3.77 19.44 9.58
N ALA A 65 -4.82 19.95 8.93
CA ALA A 65 -5.04 21.37 8.94
C ALA A 65 -5.01 21.77 10.42
N LYS A 66 -4.08 22.67 10.69
CA LYS A 66 -3.88 23.42 11.92
C LYS A 66 -5.20 23.93 12.51
#